data_AF-A0A258BJY0-F1
#
_entry.id   AF-A0A258BJY0-F1
#
_cell.length_a   1.000
_cell.length_b   1.000
_cell.length_c   1.000
_cell.angle_alpha   90.00
_cell.angle_beta   90.00
_cell.angle_gamma   90.00
#
_symmetry.space_group_name_H-M   'P 1'
#
loop_
_entity.id
_entity.type
_entity.pdbx_description
1 polymer ?
#
loop_
_entity_poly.entity_id
_entity_poly.type
_entity_poly.pdbx_seq_one_letter_code
_entity_poly.pdbx_strand_id
1 'polypeptide(L)' 'MDDRIQLSVATSDEELSTAIAEHGEVIAAETLADEIAAGEFAHTSDVKIEGVDAKVSLEAK' A
#
# COMPACT_ATOMS: atom_id res chain seq x y z
N MET A 1 -15.91 16.91 -2.54
CA MET A 1 -15.86 15.45 -2.38
C MET A 1 -14.46 15.13 -1.96
N ASP A 2 -14.30 14.23 -1.00
CA ASP A 2 -12.98 13.74 -0.61
C ASP A 2 -12.74 12.48 -1.42
N ASP A 3 -11.85 12.56 -2.42
CA ASP A 3 -11.55 11.45 -3.34
C ASP A 3 -10.35 10.61 -2.83
N ARG A 4 -10.01 10.76 -1.54
CA ARG A 4 -8.91 10.03 -0.91
C ARG A 4 -9.26 8.57 -0.67
N ILE A 5 -8.22 7.74 -0.65
CA ILE A 5 -8.32 6.32 -0.36
C ILE A 5 -7.54 5.95 0.90
N GLN A 6 -7.89 4.81 1.49
CA GLN A 6 -7.00 4.08 2.39
C GLN A 6 -6.23 3.05 1.57
N LEU A 7 -4.92 2.94 1.83
CA LEU A 7 -4.03 2.03 1.13
C LEU A 7 -3.26 1.18 2.15
N SER A 8 -3.18 -0.13 1.92
CA SER A 8 -2.28 -1.03 2.63
C SER A 8 -1.43 -1.82 1.64
N VAL A 9 -0.15 -1.96 1.94
CA VAL A 9 0.78 -2.83 1.22
C VAL A 9 1.46 -3.73 2.24
N ALA A 10 1.15 -5.02 2.20
CA ALA A 10 1.69 -6.02 3.10
C ALA A 10 2.60 -6.98 2.33
N THR A 11 3.77 -7.26 2.87
CA THR A 11 4.71 -8.24 2.32
C THR A 11 5.45 -8.92 3.47
N SER A 12 5.95 -10.14 3.23
CA SER A 12 6.83 -10.85 4.17
C SER A 12 8.32 -10.57 3.94
N ASP A 13 8.66 -9.82 2.89
CA ASP A 13 10.04 -9.50 2.54
C ASP A 13 10.52 -8.24 3.27
N GLU A 14 11.66 -8.35 3.94
CA GLU A 14 12.19 -7.27 4.79
C GLU A 14 12.69 -6.08 3.96
N GLU A 15 13.30 -6.32 2.81
CA GLU A 15 13.84 -5.27 1.93
C GLU A 15 12.68 -4.46 1.33
N LEU A 16 11.67 -5.14 0.78
CA LEU A 16 10.48 -4.49 0.25
C LEU A 16 9.70 -3.76 1.35
N SER A 17 9.59 -4.34 2.55
CA SER A 17 8.96 -3.65 3.68
C SER A 17 9.69 -2.35 4.06
N THR A 18 11.03 -2.37 3.98
CA THR A 18 11.88 -1.20 4.25
C THR A 18 11.67 -0.15 3.17
N ALA A 19 11.69 -0.54 1.90
CA ALA A 19 11.45 0.38 0.78
C ALA A 19 10.06 1.03 0.84
N ILE A 20 9.02 0.27 1.20
CA ILE A 20 7.66 0.79 1.41
C ILE A 20 7.65 1.84 2.53
N ALA A 21 8.38 1.60 3.62
CA ALA A 21 8.48 2.56 4.71
C ALA A 21 9.27 3.83 4.31
N GLU A 22 10.38 3.67 3.59
CA GLU A 22 11.22 4.78 3.11
C GLU A 22 10.49 5.66 2.08
N HIS A 23 9.63 5.07 1.26
CA HIS A 23 8.90 5.76 0.19
C HIS A 23 7.41 5.98 0.50
N GLY A 24 6.98 5.75 1.75
CA GLY A 24 5.57 5.77 2.12
C GLY A 24 4.86 7.08 1.79
N GLU A 25 5.51 8.23 2.01
CA GLU A 25 4.95 9.56 1.67
C GLU A 25 4.73 9.74 0.16
N VAL A 26 5.66 9.25 -0.65
CA VAL A 26 5.57 9.34 -2.13
C VAL A 26 4.45 8.43 -2.63
N ILE A 27 4.41 7.18 -2.14
CA ILE A 27 3.37 6.22 -2.49
C ILE A 27 1.99 6.81 -2.13
N ALA A 28 1.83 7.34 -0.91
CA ALA A 28 0.59 7.92 -0.46
C ALA A 28 0.15 9.11 -1.33
N ALA A 29 1.08 10.03 -1.66
CA ALA A 29 0.80 11.18 -2.51
C ALA A 29 0.34 10.77 -3.92
N GLU A 30 1.01 9.79 -4.54
CA GLU A 30 0.68 9.30 -5.89
C GLU A 30 -0.64 8.51 -5.93
N THR A 31 -1.03 7.89 -4.82
CA THR A 31 -2.26 7.09 -4.75
C THR A 31 -3.45 7.82 -4.14
N LEU A 32 -3.33 9.13 -3.85
CA LEU A 32 -4.35 9.90 -3.11
C LEU A 32 -4.67 9.31 -1.72
N ALA A 33 -3.71 8.64 -1.09
CA ALA A 33 -3.80 8.20 0.29
C ALA A 33 -3.16 9.24 1.23
N ASP A 34 -3.62 9.30 2.47
CA ASP A 34 -2.96 10.11 3.51
C ASP A 34 -1.68 9.45 4.03
N GLU A 35 -1.72 8.13 4.13
CA GLU A 35 -0.66 7.28 4.64
C GLU A 35 -0.87 5.84 4.15
N ILE A 36 0.18 5.03 4.23
CA ILE A 36 0.03 3.57 4.10
C ILE A 36 -0.39 3.03 5.46
N ALA A 37 -1.63 2.58 5.56
CA ALA A 37 -2.18 2.00 6.77
C ALA A 37 -1.95 0.49 6.82
N ALA A 38 -1.88 -0.06 8.04
CA ALA A 38 -1.91 -1.49 8.25
C ALA A 38 -3.37 -1.98 8.31
N GLY A 39 -3.70 -3.01 7.54
CA GLY A 39 -5.04 -3.60 7.55
C GLY A 39 -5.38 -4.34 6.27
N GLU A 40 -6.61 -4.84 6.22
CA GLU A 40 -7.20 -5.39 4.99
C GLU A 40 -8.44 -4.57 4.65
N PHE A 41 -8.43 -3.99 3.46
CA PHE A 41 -9.48 -3.11 2.94
C PHE A 41 -10.37 -3.83 1.91
N ALA A 42 -11.47 -3.18 1.52
CA ALA A 42 -12.52 -3.76 0.67
C ALA A 42 -12.02 -4.37 -0.66
N HIS A 43 -11.01 -3.78 -1.30
CA HIS A 43 -10.40 -4.30 -2.51
C HIS A 43 -9.03 -4.84 -2.22
N THR A 44 -8.77 -6.10 -2.58
CA THR A 44 -7.49 -6.77 -2.34
C THR A 44 -6.94 -7.35 -3.64
N SER A 45 -5.62 -7.34 -3.78
CA SER A 45 -4.92 -7.94 -4.90
C SER A 45 -3.54 -8.44 -4.47
N ASP A 46 -3.24 -9.68 -4.85
CA ASP A 46 -1.90 -10.25 -4.72
C ASP A 46 -1.09 -9.89 -5.96
N VAL A 47 0.06 -9.25 -5.75
CA VAL A 47 0.95 -8.77 -6.81
C VAL A 47 2.38 -9.25 -6.56
N LYS A 48 3.18 -9.26 -7.63
CA LYS A 48 4.62 -9.50 -7.54
C LYS A 48 5.38 -8.21 -7.81
N ILE A 49 6.19 -7.79 -6.86
CA ILE A 49 7.11 -6.65 -6.98
C ILE A 49 8.51 -7.24 -7.04
N GLU A 50 9.17 -7.14 -8.20
CA GLU A 50 10.50 -7.71 -8.42
C GLU A 50 10.62 -9.22 -8.10
N GLY A 51 9.50 -9.95 -8.21
CA GLY A 51 9.41 -11.37 -7.89
C GLY A 51 9.01 -11.69 -6.45
N VAL A 52 9.02 -10.69 -5.56
CA VAL A 52 8.54 -10.77 -4.18
C VAL A 52 7.01 -10.65 -4.15
N ASP A 53 6.37 -11.50 -3.36
CA ASP A 53 4.92 -11.45 -3.17
C ASP A 53 4.52 -10.31 -2.21
N ALA A 54 3.53 -9.53 -2.64
CA ALA A 54 2.94 -8.46 -1.85
C ALA A 54 1.41 -8.46 -2.02
N LYS A 55 0.70 -8.19 -0.92
CA LYS A 55 -0.74 -7.99 -0.89
C LYS A 55 -1.02 -6.51 -0.82
N VAL A 56 -1.66 -5.97 -1.85
CA VAL A 56 -2.15 -4.59 -1.86
C VAL A 56 -3.63 -4.62 -1.51
N SER A 57 -4.08 -3.73 -0.64
CA SER A 57 -5.50 -3.51 -0.42
C SER A 57 -5.85 -2.03 -0.34
N LEU A 58 -7.05 -1.66 -0.79
CA LEU A 58 -7.53 -0.29 -0.79
C LEU A 58 -9.05 -0.18 -0.63
N GLU A 59 -9.50 0.97 -0.14
CA GLU A 59 -10.91 1.37 -0.12
C GLU A 59 -11.05 2.90 -0.13
N ALA A 60 -12.22 3.39 -0.55
CA ALA A 60 -12.54 4.82 -0.47
C ALA A 60 -12.70 5.23 1.01
N LYS A 61 -12.22 6.42 1.34
CA LYS A 61 -12.30 6.99 2.69
C LYS A 61 -13.62 7.72 2.94
#